data_AF-A0A0E0E4A5-F1
#
_entry.id   AF-A0A0E0E4A5-F1
#
_cell.length_a   1.000
_cell.length_b   1.000
_cell.length_c   1.000
_cell.angle_alpha   90.00
_cell.angle_beta   90.00
_cell.angle_gamma   90.00
#
_symmetry.space_group_name_H-M   'P 1'
#
loop_
_entity.id
_entity.type
_entity.pdbx_description
1 polymer ?
#
loop_
_entity_poly.entity_id
_entity_poly.type
_entity_poly.pdbx_seq_one_letter_code
_entity_poly.pdbx_strand_id
1 'polypeptide(L)'
;MGMSIPGSTSRMEIKNTSGLSSERWESIPHLKFLNITELTIDNCVIDHCPLPKCILGWKSLRKLEIRRCEDIKSLPEWLGEMSSLTELIVETYWMETLHPCIRRLTNLQSLTLITCLNRFKERCKSGDDWINIKHIPHIQITDRNGRTEIISPSST
;
A
#
# COMPACT_ATOMS: atom_id res chain seq x y z
N MET A 1 -8.98 -8.90 -18.35
CA MET A 1 -9.83 -8.96 -17.14
C MET A 1 -10.13 -7.54 -16.72
N GLY A 2 -11.40 -7.26 -16.38
CA GLY A 2 -11.91 -5.90 -16.21
C GLY A 2 -11.72 -5.34 -14.79
N MET A 3 -11.67 -4.01 -14.69
CA MET A 3 -11.89 -3.31 -13.44
C MET A 3 -13.35 -3.53 -13.06
N SER A 4 -13.61 -4.26 -11.98
CA SER A 4 -14.97 -4.35 -11.45
C SER A 4 -15.24 -3.06 -10.68
N ILE A 5 -16.01 -2.16 -11.27
CA ILE A 5 -16.61 -1.02 -10.58
C ILE A 5 -17.93 -1.55 -10.01
N PRO A 6 -18.04 -1.84 -8.71
CA PRO A 6 -19.26 -2.43 -8.20
C PRO A 6 -20.31 -1.32 -8.05
N GLY A 7 -21.55 -1.62 -8.41
CA GLY A 7 -22.67 -0.72 -8.20
C GLY A 7 -22.76 -0.32 -6.73
N SER A 8 -22.67 0.98 -6.45
CA SER A 8 -22.87 1.60 -5.13
C SER A 8 -21.82 1.40 -4.03
N THR A 9 -20.67 0.75 -4.27
CA THR A 9 -19.72 0.46 -3.16
C THR A 9 -18.52 1.39 -3.14
N SER A 10 -18.18 1.92 -1.97
CA SER A 10 -16.92 2.60 -1.67
C SER A 10 -15.67 1.68 -1.76
N ARG A 11 -15.76 0.54 -2.41
CA ARG A 11 -14.69 -0.45 -2.54
C ARG A 11 -14.39 -0.67 -4.02
N MET A 12 -13.11 -0.60 -4.38
CA MET A 12 -12.63 -0.86 -5.73
C MET A 12 -11.59 -1.97 -5.69
N GLU A 13 -11.68 -2.91 -6.62
CA GLU A 13 -10.74 -4.02 -6.72
C GLU A 13 -10.20 -4.15 -8.15
N ILE A 14 -8.88 -4.33 -8.24
CA ILE A 14 -8.14 -4.41 -9.49
C ILE A 14 -7.32 -5.68 -9.45
N LYS A 15 -7.64 -6.60 -10.37
CA LYS A 15 -7.10 -7.95 -10.39
C LYS A 15 -6.62 -8.34 -11.78
N ASN A 16 -5.47 -9.01 -11.84
CA ASN A 16 -4.97 -9.63 -13.08
C ASN A 16 -4.88 -8.65 -14.26
N THR A 17 -4.47 -7.41 -13.98
CA THR A 17 -4.31 -6.38 -15.01
C THR A 17 -2.84 -6.17 -15.30
N SER A 18 -2.45 -6.42 -16.55
CA SER A 18 -1.17 -6.00 -17.12
C SER A 18 -1.32 -4.64 -17.81
N GLY A 19 -0.26 -3.83 -17.79
CA GLY A 19 -0.27 -2.53 -18.45
C GLY A 19 -1.19 -1.49 -17.80
N LEU A 20 -1.28 -1.48 -16.47
CA LEU A 20 -1.86 -0.36 -15.71
C LEU A 20 -0.93 0.87 -15.82
N SER A 21 -0.83 1.45 -17.00
CA SER A 21 -0.10 2.70 -17.21
C SER A 21 -0.92 3.89 -16.70
N SER A 22 -0.25 5.00 -16.41
CA SER A 22 -0.91 6.29 -16.12
C SER A 22 -1.97 6.66 -17.16
N GLU A 23 -1.74 6.32 -18.44
CA GLU A 23 -2.64 6.61 -19.56
C GLU A 23 -4.01 5.94 -19.42
N ARG A 24 -4.05 4.70 -18.90
CA ARG A 24 -5.31 3.97 -18.65
C ARG A 24 -6.16 4.68 -17.59
N TRP A 25 -5.51 5.30 -16.61
CA TRP A 25 -6.18 6.01 -15.53
C TRP A 25 -6.61 7.42 -15.93
N GLU A 26 -5.79 8.12 -16.72
CA GLU A 26 -6.13 9.43 -17.28
C GLU A 26 -7.28 9.35 -18.29
N SER A 27 -7.43 8.22 -18.98
CA SER A 27 -8.55 7.95 -19.87
C SER A 27 -9.90 7.81 -19.16
N ILE A 28 -9.92 7.75 -17.83
CA ILE A 28 -11.14 7.57 -17.04
C ILE A 28 -11.30 8.73 -16.05
N PRO A 29 -11.64 9.94 -16.55
CA PRO A 29 -11.61 11.17 -15.75
C PRO A 29 -12.57 11.17 -14.57
N HIS A 30 -13.66 10.38 -14.63
CA HIS A 30 -14.63 10.28 -13.56
C HIS A 30 -14.12 9.47 -12.34
N LEU A 31 -13.06 8.66 -12.48
CA LEU A 31 -12.50 7.89 -11.35
C LEU A 31 -12.03 8.80 -10.21
N LYS A 32 -11.47 9.97 -10.53
CA LYS A 32 -11.00 10.94 -9.51
C LYS A 32 -12.11 11.45 -8.60
N PHE A 33 -13.36 11.40 -9.07
CA PHE A 33 -14.53 11.88 -8.34
C PHE A 33 -15.27 10.77 -7.59
N LEU A 34 -14.82 9.50 -7.73
CA LEU A 34 -15.40 8.40 -6.98
C LEU A 34 -15.01 8.49 -5.51
N ASN A 35 -16.00 8.23 -4.64
CA ASN A 35 -15.81 8.18 -3.20
C ASN A 35 -15.38 6.77 -2.76
N ILE A 36 -14.15 6.39 -3.11
CA ILE A 36 -13.57 5.10 -2.73
C ILE A 36 -12.99 5.21 -1.31
N THR A 37 -13.39 4.29 -0.44
CA THR A 37 -12.86 4.09 0.91
C THR A 37 -11.89 2.91 0.99
N GLU A 38 -12.00 1.93 0.10
CA GLU A 38 -11.12 0.76 0.07
C GLU A 38 -10.66 0.43 -1.34
N LEU A 39 -9.36 0.24 -1.53
CA LEU A 39 -8.75 -0.14 -2.79
C LEU A 39 -7.91 -1.41 -2.58
N THR A 40 -8.22 -2.44 -3.36
CA THR A 40 -7.42 -3.67 -3.43
C THR A 40 -6.81 -3.80 -4.82
N ILE A 41 -5.50 -3.97 -4.88
CA ILE A 41 -4.74 -4.28 -6.08
C ILE A 41 -4.11 -5.65 -5.89
N ASP A 42 -4.35 -6.54 -6.85
CA ASP A 42 -3.97 -7.93 -6.69
C ASP A 42 -3.49 -8.52 -8.02
N ASN A 43 -2.31 -9.16 -8.01
CA ASN A 43 -1.71 -9.82 -9.17
C ASN A 43 -1.62 -8.90 -10.40
N CYS A 44 -1.12 -7.68 -10.17
CA CYS A 44 -0.95 -6.67 -11.23
C CYS A 44 0.53 -6.47 -11.53
N VAL A 45 0.88 -6.48 -12.83
CA VAL A 45 2.21 -6.12 -13.33
C VAL A 45 2.23 -4.61 -13.49
N ILE A 46 3.07 -3.95 -12.70
CA ILE A 46 3.12 -2.50 -12.64
C ILE A 46 4.46 -2.08 -13.23
N ASP A 47 4.52 -2.01 -14.57
CA ASP A 47 5.71 -1.57 -15.30
C ASP A 47 6.09 -0.14 -14.87
N HIS A 48 7.20 -0.02 -14.13
CA HIS A 48 7.91 1.22 -13.81
C HIS A 48 7.12 2.41 -13.24
N CYS A 49 5.83 2.27 -12.91
CA CYS A 49 5.03 3.37 -12.42
C CYS A 49 4.51 3.09 -11.00
N PRO A 50 4.68 4.02 -10.05
CA PRO A 50 3.92 3.97 -8.82
C PRO A 50 2.43 3.87 -9.18
N LEU A 51 1.62 3.14 -8.40
CA LEU A 51 0.16 3.30 -8.33
C LEU A 51 -0.26 4.72 -8.83
N PRO A 52 -1.22 4.84 -9.75
CA PRO A 52 -1.44 6.08 -10.49
C PRO A 52 -1.74 7.26 -9.55
N LYS A 53 -1.14 8.42 -9.83
CA LYS A 53 -1.38 9.66 -9.06
C LYS A 53 -2.87 10.05 -8.99
N CYS A 54 -3.73 9.53 -9.86
CA CYS A 54 -5.18 9.78 -9.77
C CYS A 54 -5.80 9.26 -8.47
N ILE A 55 -5.20 8.27 -7.81
CA ILE A 55 -5.66 7.75 -6.50
C ILE A 55 -5.51 8.81 -5.41
N LEU A 56 -4.62 9.80 -5.57
CA LEU A 56 -4.55 10.97 -4.69
C LEU A 56 -5.87 11.75 -4.62
N GLY A 57 -6.69 11.66 -5.67
CA GLY A 57 -8.02 12.28 -5.70
C GLY A 57 -9.00 11.65 -4.72
N TRP A 58 -8.75 10.43 -4.26
CA TRP A 58 -9.64 9.68 -3.36
C TRP A 58 -9.42 10.08 -1.91
N LYS A 59 -9.90 11.28 -1.55
CA LYS A 59 -9.82 11.87 -0.21
C LYS A 59 -10.52 11.06 0.90
N SER A 60 -11.30 10.05 0.52
CA SER A 60 -11.99 9.17 1.45
C SER A 60 -11.31 7.81 1.62
N LEU A 61 -10.23 7.52 0.90
CA LEU A 61 -9.58 6.21 0.94
C LEU A 61 -9.02 5.96 2.35
N ARG A 62 -9.58 4.94 3.02
CA ARG A 62 -9.22 4.48 4.36
C ARG A 62 -8.32 3.26 4.30
N LYS A 63 -8.55 2.37 3.35
CA LYS A 63 -7.81 1.12 3.20
C LYS A 63 -7.17 1.01 1.83
N LEU A 64 -5.88 0.72 1.81
CA LEU A 64 -5.12 0.36 0.61
C LEU A 64 -4.48 -0.99 0.81
N GLU A 65 -4.74 -1.90 -0.12
CA GLU A 65 -4.26 -3.26 -0.08
C GLU A 65 -3.60 -3.61 -1.42
N ILE A 66 -2.35 -4.06 -1.36
CA ILE A 66 -1.57 -4.41 -2.54
C ILE A 66 -1.01 -5.82 -2.35
N ARG A 67 -1.38 -6.74 -3.25
CA ARG A 67 -1.04 -8.16 -3.18
C ARG A 67 -0.46 -8.68 -4.48
N ARG A 68 0.46 -9.64 -4.39
CA ARG A 68 1.00 -10.37 -5.56
C ARG A 68 1.49 -9.46 -6.71
N CYS A 69 2.01 -8.27 -6.39
CA CYS A 69 2.59 -7.36 -7.37
C CYS A 69 4.11 -7.52 -7.37
N GLU A 70 4.64 -8.19 -8.39
CA GLU A 70 6.04 -8.63 -8.42
C GLU A 70 7.05 -7.48 -8.57
N ASP A 71 6.65 -6.33 -9.13
CA ASP A 71 7.56 -5.21 -9.41
C ASP A 71 7.68 -4.18 -8.27
N ILE A 72 6.93 -4.35 -7.18
CA ILE A 72 6.91 -3.36 -6.08
C ILE A 72 8.14 -3.52 -5.20
N LYS A 73 9.17 -2.75 -5.53
CA LYS A 73 10.42 -2.63 -4.75
C LYS A 73 10.37 -1.53 -3.70
N SER A 74 9.52 -0.53 -3.89
CA SER A 74 9.33 0.61 -2.99
C SER A 74 7.90 1.12 -3.09
N LEU A 75 7.43 1.76 -2.02
CA LEU A 75 6.18 2.49 -2.03
C LEU A 75 6.32 3.81 -2.79
N PRO A 76 5.22 4.31 -3.35
CA PRO A 76 5.26 5.53 -4.14
C PRO A 76 5.27 6.77 -3.24
N GLU A 77 6.01 7.81 -3.62
CA GLU A 77 6.18 9.02 -2.81
C GLU A 77 4.84 9.68 -2.45
N TRP A 78 3.95 9.78 -3.43
CA TRP A 78 2.66 10.42 -3.26
C TRP A 78 1.75 9.68 -2.26
N LEU A 79 2.04 8.42 -1.90
CA LEU A 79 1.30 7.73 -0.85
C LEU A 79 1.28 8.55 0.45
N GLY A 80 2.39 9.25 0.75
CA GLY A 80 2.49 10.14 1.91
C GLY A 80 1.55 11.36 1.88
N GLU A 81 0.83 11.61 0.79
CA GLU A 81 -0.20 12.66 0.68
C GLU A 81 -1.60 12.15 1.09
N MET A 82 -1.77 10.82 1.25
CA MET A 82 -3.06 10.21 1.56
C MET A 82 -3.43 10.35 3.04
N SER A 83 -3.82 11.55 3.46
CA SER A 83 -4.16 11.84 4.86
C SER A 83 -5.35 11.06 5.39
N SER A 84 -6.23 10.52 4.54
CA SER A 84 -7.37 9.70 4.97
C SER A 84 -7.01 8.25 5.28
N LEU A 85 -5.83 7.79 4.89
CA LEU A 85 -5.48 6.37 4.96
C LEU A 85 -5.28 5.93 6.42
N THR A 86 -6.01 4.89 6.83
CA THR A 86 -5.98 4.32 8.18
C THR A 86 -5.42 2.90 8.19
N GLU A 87 -5.49 2.18 7.07
CA GLU A 87 -5.01 0.81 6.94
C GLU A 87 -4.22 0.64 5.64
N LEU A 88 -3.00 0.12 5.76
CA LEU A 88 -2.13 -0.19 4.63
C LEU A 88 -1.66 -1.64 4.72
N ILE A 89 -1.98 -2.43 3.70
CA ILE A 89 -1.54 -3.82 3.58
C ILE A 89 -0.71 -3.93 2.30
N VAL A 90 0.53 -4.42 2.44
CA VAL A 90 1.44 -4.60 1.30
C VAL A 90 2.05 -5.99 1.39
N GLU A 91 1.75 -6.82 0.42
CA GLU A 91 2.52 -8.03 0.17
C GLU A 91 3.70 -7.68 -0.72
N THR A 92 4.90 -7.92 -0.22
CA THR A 92 6.12 -7.60 -0.93
C THR A 92 7.08 -8.77 -0.94
N TYR A 93 7.50 -9.16 -2.14
CA TYR A 93 8.52 -10.18 -2.32
C TYR A 93 9.90 -9.55 -2.38
N TRP A 94 10.06 -8.36 -2.96
CA TRP A 94 11.39 -7.81 -3.30
C TRP A 94 11.72 -6.47 -2.64
N MET A 95 10.88 -5.97 -1.74
CA MET A 95 11.15 -4.71 -1.02
C MET A 95 12.30 -4.89 -0.04
N GLU A 96 13.32 -4.05 -0.19
CA GLU A 96 14.50 -4.05 0.66
C GLU A 96 14.49 -2.92 1.69
N THR A 97 13.74 -1.85 1.39
CA THR A 97 13.63 -0.64 2.21
C THR A 97 12.22 -0.07 2.11
N LEU A 98 11.80 0.67 3.12
CA LEU A 98 10.50 1.31 3.13
C LEU A 98 10.65 2.75 2.65
N HIS A 99 9.79 3.20 1.75
CA HIS A 99 9.85 4.60 1.32
C HIS A 99 9.52 5.54 2.50
N PRO A 100 10.33 6.58 2.77
CA PRO A 100 10.11 7.50 3.89
C PRO A 100 8.76 8.24 3.87
N CYS A 101 8.05 8.24 2.74
CA CYS A 101 6.72 8.84 2.61
C CYS A 101 5.70 8.27 3.61
N ILE A 102 5.86 7.03 4.08
CA ILE A 102 4.97 6.44 5.10
C ILE A 102 4.97 7.27 6.39
N ARG A 103 6.08 7.93 6.74
CA ARG A 103 6.16 8.80 7.91
C ARG A 103 5.13 9.95 7.87
N ARG A 104 4.69 10.34 6.68
CA ARG A 104 3.69 11.40 6.47
C ARG A 104 2.25 10.90 6.61
N LEU A 105 2.03 9.59 6.64
CA LEU A 105 0.72 8.99 6.89
C LEU A 105 0.38 9.04 8.38
N THR A 106 0.10 10.24 8.88
CA THR A 106 -0.10 10.49 10.33
C THR A 106 -1.37 9.88 10.89
N ASN A 107 -2.37 9.60 10.05
CA ASN A 107 -3.64 8.97 10.45
C ASN A 107 -3.62 7.43 10.33
N LEU A 108 -2.50 6.85 9.87
CA LEU A 108 -2.38 5.41 9.68
C LEU A 108 -2.42 4.69 11.03
N GLN A 109 -3.40 3.80 11.19
CA GLN A 109 -3.63 3.02 12.41
C GLN A 109 -3.01 1.63 12.31
N SER A 110 -3.01 1.06 11.10
CA SER A 110 -2.53 -0.29 10.85
C SER A 110 -1.64 -0.35 9.61
N LEU A 111 -0.47 -0.98 9.78
CA LEU A 111 0.45 -1.34 8.72
C LEU A 111 0.70 -2.85 8.75
N THR A 112 0.32 -3.54 7.68
CA THR A 112 0.60 -4.96 7.51
C THR A 112 1.53 -5.17 6.33
N LEU A 113 2.69 -5.75 6.58
CA LEU A 113 3.66 -6.13 5.57
C LEU A 113 3.71 -7.65 5.48
N ILE A 114 3.46 -8.22 4.29
CA ILE A 114 3.33 -9.67 4.08
C ILE A 114 4.46 -10.15 3.17
N THR A 115 4.95 -11.36 3.40
CA THR A 115 5.97 -12.05 2.57
C THR A 115 7.32 -11.34 2.54
N CYS A 116 7.62 -10.55 3.59
CA CYS A 116 8.81 -9.73 3.67
C CYS A 116 10.11 -10.54 3.74
N LEU A 117 11.18 -9.95 3.20
CA LEU A 117 12.55 -10.43 3.41
C LEU A 117 12.95 -10.28 4.89
N ASN A 118 13.61 -11.29 5.45
CA ASN A 118 14.05 -11.26 6.86
C ASN A 118 14.90 -10.01 7.17
N ARG A 119 15.82 -9.64 6.27
CA ARG A 119 16.62 -8.41 6.42
C ARG A 119 15.76 -7.15 6.53
N PHE A 120 14.69 -7.07 5.75
CA PHE A 120 13.78 -5.93 5.71
C PHE A 120 12.90 -5.91 6.97
N LYS A 121 12.41 -7.07 7.39
CA LYS A 121 11.69 -7.25 8.66
C LYS A 121 12.49 -6.71 9.85
N GLU A 122 13.79 -7.01 9.94
CA GLU A 122 14.65 -6.49 11.01
C GLU A 122 14.85 -4.96 10.91
N ARG A 123 14.96 -4.41 9.69
CA ARG A 123 15.02 -2.95 9.50
C ARG A 123 13.77 -2.24 10.00
N CYS A 124 12.60 -2.84 9.79
CA CYS A 124 11.34 -2.30 10.27
C CYS A 124 11.13 -2.45 11.78
N LYS A 125 11.80 -3.40 12.46
CA LYS A 125 11.66 -3.58 13.92
C LYS A 125 12.52 -2.61 14.73
N SER A 126 13.79 -2.53 14.38
CA SER A 126 14.79 -1.79 15.17
C SER A 126 15.89 -1.17 14.32
N GLY A 127 15.82 -1.29 13.00
CA GLY A 127 16.77 -0.67 12.08
C GLY A 127 16.27 0.64 11.50
N ASP A 128 16.83 1.05 10.36
CA ASP A 128 16.61 2.38 9.80
C ASP A 128 15.17 2.65 9.37
N ASP A 129 14.39 1.60 9.04
CA ASP A 129 13.00 1.76 8.60
C ASP A 129 12.03 1.96 9.78
N TRP A 130 12.44 1.61 11.01
CA TRP A 130 11.63 1.80 12.22
C TRP A 130 11.23 3.26 12.43
N ILE A 131 12.14 4.22 12.16
CA ILE A 131 11.87 5.66 12.32
C ILE A 131 10.67 6.14 11.47
N ASN A 132 10.40 5.45 10.36
CA ASN A 132 9.34 5.78 9.43
C ASN A 132 7.99 5.21 9.84
N ILE A 133 7.95 4.16 10.67
CA ILE A 133 6.72 3.43 11.01
C ILE A 133 6.37 3.46 12.49
N LYS A 134 7.29 3.88 13.37
CA LYS A 134 7.09 3.90 14.83
C LYS A 134 5.89 4.74 15.32
N HIS A 135 5.34 5.62 14.48
CA HIS A 135 4.14 6.40 14.82
C HIS A 135 2.85 5.61 14.64
N ILE A 136 2.90 4.42 14.02
CA ILE A 136 1.75 3.58 13.69
C ILE A 136 1.44 2.66 14.87
N PRO A 137 0.22 2.67 15.43
CA PRO A 137 -0.15 1.87 16.60
C PRO A 137 -0.06 0.34 16.38
N HIS A 138 -0.49 -0.13 15.22
CA HIS A 138 -0.54 -1.55 14.90
C HIS A 138 0.33 -1.86 13.69
N ILE A 139 1.45 -2.54 13.93
CA ILE A 139 2.37 -2.94 12.87
C ILE A 139 2.46 -4.46 12.90
N GLN A 140 2.17 -5.09 11.77
CA GLN A 140 2.26 -6.53 11.59
C GLN A 140 3.20 -6.84 10.43
N ILE A 141 4.21 -7.67 10.67
CA ILE A 141 5.15 -8.10 9.64
C ILE A 141 5.20 -9.61 9.58
N THR A 142 4.84 -10.16 8.43
CA THR A 142 4.90 -11.59 8.13
C THR A 142 6.06 -11.88 7.19
N ASP A 143 6.94 -12.80 7.57
CA ASP A 143 8.05 -13.24 6.72
C ASP A 143 7.60 -14.26 5.65
N ARG A 144 8.51 -14.60 4.72
CA ARG A 144 8.25 -15.60 3.67
C ARG A 144 7.95 -17.02 4.18
N ASN A 145 8.27 -17.32 5.44
CA ASN A 145 7.98 -18.60 6.08
C ASN A 145 6.60 -18.59 6.78
N GLY A 146 5.84 -17.50 6.65
CA GLY A 146 4.55 -17.33 7.30
C GLY A 146 4.64 -16.95 8.78
N ARG A 147 5.82 -16.59 9.30
CA ARG A 147 5.95 -16.14 10.70
C ARG A 147 5.57 -14.67 10.80
N THR A 148 4.44 -14.45 11.43
CA THR A 148 3.91 -13.13 11.75
C THR A 148 4.46 -12.62 13.06
N GLU A 149 4.92 -11.38 13.08
CA GLU A 149 5.29 -10.66 14.28
C GLU A 149 4.51 -9.34 14.35
N ILE A 150 4.04 -9.03 15.56
CA ILE A 150 3.35 -7.78 15.86
C ILE A 150 4.37 -6.88 16.55
N ILE A 151 4.62 -5.71 15.96
CA ILE A 151 5.53 -4.71 16.48
C ILE A 151 4.66 -3.66 17.17
N SER A 152 4.90 -3.46 18.47
CA SER A 152 4.22 -2.43 19.25
C SER A 152 5.17 -1.24 19.45
N PRO A 153 4.77 -0.01 19.12
CA PRO A 153 5.60 1.18 19.32
C PRO A 153 5.85 1.55 20.79
N SER A 154 5.18 0.86 21.73
CA SER A 154 5.28 1.08 23.18
C SER A 154 6.46 0.39 23.87
N SER A 155 7.45 -0.13 23.13
CA SER A 155 8.55 -0.94 23.69
C SER A 155 9.92 -0.26 23.73
N THR A 156 9.99 1.08 23.70
CA THR A 156 11.23 1.85 23.92
C THR A 156 11.04 2.98 24.90
#